data_AF-I5C724-F1
#
_entry.id   AF-I5C724-F1
#
_cell.length_a   1.000
_cell.length_b   1.000
_cell.length_c   1.000
_cell.angle_alpha   90.00
_cell.angle_beta   90.00
_cell.angle_gamma   90.00
#
_symmetry.space_group_name_H-M   'P 1'
#
loop_
_entity.id
_entity.type
_entity.pdbx_description
1 polymer ?
#
loop_
_entity_poly.entity_id
_entity_poly.type
_entity_poly.pdbx_seq_one_letter_code
_entity_poly.pdbx_strand_id
1 'polypeptide(L)'
;MTLVLTPGAVTVQDLERIWRDGVAVRVDPACYPGIEAAAARIDQIARGNEAVYGVNTGFGKLASVSIPPQDVETLQRNLILSHCCGVGAPLDEAIVRLIMSLKLLSLGRGASGVRMEVVTLIEEMLARGVLPVIPEKARSARPAILRRLRIWRRP
;
A
#
# COMPACT_ATOMS: atom_id res chain seq x y z
N MET A 1 7.41 7.03 -21.90
CA MET A 1 6.05 6.72 -22.41
C MET A 1 5.25 6.15 -21.24
N THR A 2 4.01 6.61 -21.03
CA THR A 2 3.17 6.21 -19.89
C THR A 2 1.91 5.53 -20.40
N LEU A 3 1.60 4.34 -19.89
CA LEU A 3 0.33 3.65 -20.14
C LEU A 3 -0.71 4.12 -19.14
N VAL A 4 -1.87 4.54 -19.66
CA VAL A 4 -3.05 4.83 -18.84
C VAL A 4 -3.92 3.59 -18.85
N LEU A 5 -4.17 3.02 -17.67
CA LEU A 5 -4.86 1.74 -17.54
C LEU A 5 -6.11 1.86 -16.66
N THR A 6 -7.20 1.25 -17.12
CA THR A 6 -8.45 1.13 -16.35
C THR A 6 -8.44 -0.19 -15.57
N PRO A 7 -8.51 -0.18 -14.22
CA PRO A 7 -8.62 -1.38 -13.41
C PRO A 7 -9.79 -2.27 -13.84
N GLY A 8 -9.55 -3.57 -14.01
CA GLY A 8 -10.55 -4.54 -14.47
C GLY A 8 -10.67 -4.68 -16.00
N ALA A 9 -10.04 -3.79 -16.78
CA ALA A 9 -9.92 -3.90 -18.24
C ALA A 9 -8.47 -4.15 -18.71
N VAL A 10 -7.53 -4.31 -17.77
CA VAL A 10 -6.11 -4.54 -18.06
C VAL A 10 -5.92 -5.94 -18.65
N THR A 11 -5.20 -6.02 -19.77
CA THR A 11 -4.88 -7.27 -20.45
C THR A 11 -3.53 -7.84 -20.01
N VAL A 12 -3.29 -9.12 -20.29
CA VAL A 12 -1.96 -9.73 -20.06
C VAL A 12 -0.89 -9.04 -20.92
N GLN A 13 -1.26 -8.58 -22.12
CA GLN A 13 -0.37 -7.86 -23.03
C GLN A 13 0.07 -6.51 -22.43
N ASP A 14 -0.82 -5.80 -21.73
CA ASP A 14 -0.45 -4.57 -21.01
C ASP A 14 0.57 -4.87 -19.90
N LEU A 15 0.37 -5.96 -19.16
CA LEU A 15 1.31 -6.39 -18.11
C LEU A 15 2.66 -6.82 -18.71
N GLU A 16 2.65 -7.49 -19.85
CA GLU A 16 3.87 -7.87 -20.56
C GLU A 16 4.66 -6.65 -21.03
N ARG A 17 3.99 -5.62 -21.57
CA ARG A 17 4.63 -4.35 -21.94
C ARG A 17 5.27 -3.66 -20.75
N ILE A 18 4.61 -3.65 -19.59
CA ILE A 18 5.18 -3.09 -18.35
C ILE A 18 6.45 -3.85 -17.96
N TRP A 19 6.42 -5.18 -18.03
CA TRP A 19 7.53 -6.03 -17.63
C TRP A 19 8.71 -5.97 -18.60
N ARG A 20 8.47 -6.01 -19.92
CA ARG A 20 9.52 -6.03 -20.95
C ARG A 20 10.07 -4.64 -21.27
N ASP A 21 9.18 -3.67 -21.45
CA ASP A 21 9.53 -2.36 -22.01
C ASP A 21 9.76 -1.30 -20.92
N GLY A 22 9.51 -1.65 -19.65
CA GLY A 22 9.74 -0.75 -18.52
C GLY A 22 8.85 0.50 -18.52
N VAL A 23 7.72 0.48 -19.22
CA VAL A 23 6.83 1.63 -19.36
C VAL A 23 6.25 2.07 -18.00
N ALA A 24 6.06 3.37 -17.84
CA ALA A 24 5.39 3.92 -16.66
C ALA A 24 3.87 3.64 -16.73
N VAL A 25 3.21 3.56 -15.59
CA VAL A 25 1.77 3.31 -15.50
C VAL A 25 1.09 4.43 -14.72
N ARG A 26 -0.07 4.83 -15.20
CA ARG A 26 -1.02 5.72 -14.54
C ARG A 26 -2.39 5.06 -14.53
N VAL A 27 -3.17 5.21 -13.45
CA VAL A 27 -4.57 4.81 -13.47
C VAL A 27 -5.34 5.78 -14.36
N ASP A 28 -6.37 5.29 -15.05
CA ASP A 28 -7.33 6.15 -15.73
C ASP A 28 -7.90 7.21 -14.75
N PRO A 29 -7.83 8.52 -15.07
CA PRO A 29 -8.42 9.57 -14.23
C PRO A 29 -9.91 9.37 -13.93
N ALA A 30 -10.65 8.61 -14.75
CA ALA A 30 -12.03 8.22 -14.46
C ALA A 30 -12.17 7.45 -13.13
N CYS A 31 -11.09 6.87 -12.61
CA CYS A 31 -11.07 6.16 -11.33
C CYS A 31 -10.89 7.08 -10.11
N TYR A 32 -10.38 8.32 -10.29
CA TYR A 32 -10.02 9.19 -9.17
C TYR A 32 -11.19 9.52 -8.23
N PRO A 33 -12.41 9.81 -8.72
CA PRO A 33 -13.55 10.06 -7.83
C PRO A 33 -13.85 8.89 -6.88
N GLY A 34 -13.68 7.65 -7.36
CA GLY A 34 -13.89 6.45 -6.53
C GLY A 34 -12.82 6.29 -5.44
N ILE A 35 -11.57 6.62 -5.76
CA ILE A 35 -10.46 6.61 -4.80
C ILE A 35 -10.69 7.67 -3.71
N GLU A 36 -11.03 8.89 -4.12
CA GLU A 36 -11.28 10.02 -3.20
C GLU A 36 -12.49 9.75 -2.29
N ALA A 37 -13.59 9.22 -2.83
CA ALA A 37 -14.77 8.87 -2.05
C ALA A 37 -14.45 7.78 -1.00
N ALA A 38 -13.66 6.77 -1.35
CA ALA A 38 -13.23 5.74 -0.40
C ALA A 38 -12.31 6.31 0.68
N ALA A 39 -11.38 7.19 0.32
CA ALA A 39 -10.50 7.85 1.27
C ALA A 39 -11.28 8.73 2.27
N ALA A 40 -12.26 9.50 1.78
CA ALA A 40 -13.13 10.32 2.60
C ALA A 40 -13.94 9.48 3.60
N ARG A 41 -14.41 8.30 3.19
CA ARG A 41 -15.09 7.35 4.09
C ARG A 41 -14.15 6.85 5.20
N ILE A 42 -12.91 6.50 4.87
CA ILE A 42 -11.94 6.07 5.90
C ILE A 42 -11.63 7.22 6.86
N ASP A 43 -11.49 8.46 6.38
CA ASP A 43 -11.25 9.63 7.23
C ASP A 43 -12.42 9.89 8.20
N GLN A 44 -13.67 9.71 7.74
CA GLN A 44 -14.85 9.77 8.60
C GLN A 44 -14.83 8.67 9.67
N ILE A 45 -14.54 7.43 9.29
CA ILE A 45 -14.45 6.29 10.22
C ILE A 45 -13.35 6.51 11.25
N ALA A 46 -12.18 6.99 10.83
CA ALA A 46 -11.03 7.23 11.71
C ALA A 46 -11.31 8.30 12.77
N ARG A 47 -12.23 9.24 12.50
CA ARG A 47 -12.70 10.27 13.45
C ARG A 47 -13.95 9.87 14.22
N GLY A 48 -14.61 8.78 13.83
CA GLY A 48 -15.82 8.27 14.45
C GLY A 48 -15.55 7.35 15.64
N ASN A 49 -16.63 6.93 16.29
CA ASN A 49 -16.59 5.98 17.42
C ASN A 49 -16.84 4.52 16.99
N GLU A 50 -17.14 4.27 15.72
CA GLU A 50 -17.35 2.93 15.19
C GLU A 50 -16.00 2.21 15.04
N ALA A 51 -15.85 1.06 15.70
CA ALA A 51 -14.63 0.26 15.63
C ALA A 51 -14.54 -0.45 14.27
N VAL A 52 -13.55 -0.09 13.46
CA VAL A 52 -13.31 -0.65 12.13
C VAL A 52 -11.90 -1.21 12.03
N TYR A 53 -11.82 -2.49 11.67
CA TYR A 53 -10.58 -3.25 11.63
C TYR A 53 -9.50 -2.57 10.80
N GLY A 54 -8.35 -2.31 11.42
CA GLY A 54 -7.17 -1.74 10.77
C GLY A 54 -7.27 -0.26 10.42
N VAL A 55 -8.37 0.41 10.78
CA VAL A 55 -8.56 1.86 10.67
C VAL A 55 -8.33 2.51 12.03
N ASN A 56 -9.18 2.20 13.02
CA ASN A 56 -9.08 2.69 14.40
C ASN A 56 -9.01 1.54 15.42
N THR A 57 -8.73 0.32 14.97
CA THR A 57 -8.40 -0.81 15.84
C THR A 57 -6.98 -1.35 15.58
N GLY A 58 -6.49 -2.21 16.46
CA GLY A 58 -5.28 -3.00 16.21
C GLY A 58 -5.45 -4.04 15.11
N PHE A 59 -4.37 -4.78 14.83
CA PHE A 59 -4.30 -5.83 13.80
C PHE A 59 -4.18 -7.23 14.41
N GLY A 60 -4.66 -8.25 13.71
CA GLY A 60 -4.53 -9.66 14.13
C GLY A 60 -5.11 -9.91 15.53
N LYS A 61 -4.27 -10.35 16.48
CA LYS A 61 -4.70 -10.63 17.87
C LYS A 61 -5.34 -9.43 18.58
N LEU A 62 -5.10 -8.21 18.09
CA LEU A 62 -5.57 -6.98 18.71
C LEU A 62 -6.63 -6.27 17.85
N ALA A 63 -7.27 -7.03 16.94
CA ALA A 63 -8.39 -6.58 16.10
C ALA A 63 -9.55 -5.98 16.90
N SER A 64 -9.78 -6.44 18.14
CA SER A 64 -10.87 -5.98 19.00
C SER A 64 -10.48 -4.80 19.91
N VAL A 65 -9.24 -4.30 19.82
CA VAL A 65 -8.75 -3.21 20.67
C VAL A 65 -8.83 -1.90 19.89
N SER A 66 -9.66 -0.97 20.39
CA SER A 66 -9.75 0.38 19.86
C SER A 66 -8.46 1.15 20.12
N ILE A 67 -8.04 1.95 19.15
CA ILE A 67 -6.82 2.74 19.17
C ILE A 67 -7.22 4.22 19.26
N PRO A 68 -6.68 4.99 20.22
CA PRO A 68 -6.95 6.41 20.29
C PRO A 68 -6.54 7.14 19.00
N PRO A 69 -7.29 8.17 18.54
CA PRO A 69 -6.99 8.87 17.29
C PRO A 69 -5.55 9.38 17.17
N GLN A 70 -4.97 9.87 18.27
CA GLN A 70 -3.59 10.37 18.33
C GLN A 70 -2.52 9.28 18.10
N ASP A 71 -2.85 8.00 18.33
CA ASP A 71 -1.92 6.89 18.20
C ASP A 71 -2.03 6.17 16.84
N VAL A 72 -3.08 6.47 16.04
CA VAL A 72 -3.35 5.82 14.76
C VAL A 72 -2.18 5.98 13.78
N GLU A 73 -1.63 7.18 13.64
CA GLU A 73 -0.48 7.43 12.74
C GLU A 73 0.74 6.59 13.15
N THR A 74 1.05 6.57 14.45
CA THR A 74 2.16 5.79 15.01
C THR A 74 1.94 4.29 14.76
N LEU A 75 0.71 3.81 14.94
CA LEU A 75 0.34 2.42 14.66
C LEU A 75 0.57 2.05 13.20
N GLN A 76 0.11 2.86 12.25
CA GLN A 76 0.27 2.60 10.81
C GLN A 76 1.76 2.59 10.40
N ARG A 77 2.55 3.55 10.90
CA ARG A 77 4.01 3.57 10.68
C ARG A 77 4.67 2.28 11.20
N ASN A 78 4.31 1.90 12.41
CA ASN A 78 4.85 0.72 13.07
C ASN A 78 4.44 -0.58 12.38
N LEU A 79 3.22 -0.64 11.82
CA LEU A 79 2.76 -1.76 11.02
C LEU A 79 3.70 -1.98 9.83
N ILE A 80 3.99 -0.93 9.06
CA ILE A 80 4.92 -1.00 7.92
C ILE A 80 6.29 -1.51 8.39
N LEU A 81 6.88 -0.88 9.41
CA LEU A 81 8.22 -1.23 9.88
C LEU A 81 8.33 -2.67 10.42
N SER A 82 7.28 -3.18 11.05
CA SER A 82 7.26 -4.57 11.53
C SER A 82 7.10 -5.61 10.42
N HIS A 83 6.52 -5.22 9.27
CA HIS A 83 6.33 -6.08 8.10
C HIS A 83 7.44 -5.95 7.06
N CYS A 84 8.35 -4.98 7.19
CA CYS A 84 9.59 -4.88 6.39
C CYS A 84 10.62 -5.94 6.81
N CYS A 85 10.27 -7.22 6.69
CA CYS A 85 11.07 -8.38 7.09
C CYS A 85 11.67 -9.14 5.89
N GLY A 86 11.78 -8.47 4.75
CA GLY A 86 12.38 -9.01 3.53
C GLY A 86 13.86 -9.37 3.71
N VAL A 87 14.30 -10.44 3.07
CA VAL A 87 15.68 -10.94 3.05
C VAL A 87 16.03 -11.51 1.67
N GLY A 88 17.31 -11.74 1.42
CA GLY A 88 17.80 -12.30 0.16
C GLY A 88 18.19 -11.21 -0.85
N ALA A 89 18.41 -11.61 -2.09
CA ALA A 89 18.74 -10.69 -3.16
C ALA A 89 17.56 -9.74 -3.48
N PRO A 90 17.83 -8.50 -3.91
CA PRO A 90 16.80 -7.65 -4.51
C PRO A 90 16.15 -8.34 -5.72
N LEU A 91 14.84 -8.15 -5.88
CA LEU A 91 14.11 -8.53 -7.09
C LEU A 91 14.57 -7.66 -8.28
N ASP A 92 14.46 -8.25 -9.48
CA ASP A 92 14.70 -7.53 -10.72
C ASP A 92 13.76 -6.32 -10.86
N GLU A 93 14.28 -5.22 -11.42
CA GLU A 93 13.53 -3.97 -11.58
C GLU A 93 12.22 -4.14 -12.35
N ALA A 94 12.21 -4.99 -13.37
CA ALA A 94 11.02 -5.32 -14.15
C ALA A 94 9.91 -5.94 -13.30
N ILE A 95 10.29 -6.79 -12.33
CA ILE A 95 9.35 -7.41 -11.38
C ILE A 95 8.85 -6.35 -10.40
N VAL A 96 9.74 -5.51 -9.85
CA VAL A 96 9.35 -4.43 -8.93
C VAL A 96 8.38 -3.45 -9.59
N ARG A 97 8.65 -3.07 -10.85
CA ARG A 97 7.75 -2.22 -11.65
C ARG A 97 6.38 -2.85 -11.85
N LEU A 98 6.34 -4.15 -12.14
CA LEU A 98 5.08 -4.88 -12.26
C LEU A 98 4.33 -4.93 -10.92
N ILE A 99 5.00 -5.19 -9.80
CA ILE A 99 4.41 -5.16 -8.45
C ILE A 99 3.77 -3.79 -8.16
N MET A 100 4.51 -2.70 -8.42
CA MET A 100 4.01 -1.34 -8.23
C MET A 100 2.80 -1.05 -9.13
N SER A 101 2.86 -1.46 -10.39
CA SER A 101 1.76 -1.27 -11.35
C SER A 101 0.50 -2.05 -10.95
N LEU A 102 0.65 -3.31 -10.53
CA LEU A 102 -0.46 -4.12 -10.03
C LEU A 102 -1.06 -3.54 -8.73
N LYS A 103 -0.21 -3.00 -7.85
CA LYS A 103 -0.66 -2.29 -6.66
C LYS A 103 -1.47 -1.05 -7.06
N LEU A 104 -0.97 -0.26 -8.00
CA LEU A 104 -1.64 0.93 -8.52
C LEU A 104 -3.03 0.58 -9.08
N LEU A 105 -3.13 -0.46 -9.91
CA LEU A 105 -4.39 -0.96 -10.46
C LEU A 105 -5.36 -1.43 -9.38
N SER A 106 -4.86 -2.11 -8.34
CA SER A 106 -5.67 -2.52 -7.19
C SER A 106 -6.22 -1.32 -6.41
N LEU A 107 -5.41 -0.29 -6.16
CA LEU A 107 -5.84 0.95 -5.50
C LEU A 107 -6.85 1.72 -6.36
N GLY A 108 -6.62 1.74 -7.68
CA GLY A 108 -7.47 2.40 -8.66
C GLY A 108 -8.91 1.91 -8.70
N ARG A 109 -9.21 0.72 -8.14
CA ARG A 109 -10.60 0.24 -8.02
C ARG A 109 -11.44 1.04 -7.03
N GLY A 110 -10.84 1.94 -6.23
CA GLY A 110 -11.59 2.79 -5.30
C GLY A 110 -12.19 2.05 -4.11
N ALA A 111 -11.62 0.90 -3.72
CA ALA A 111 -12.11 0.08 -2.61
C ALA A 111 -11.10 -0.04 -1.45
N SER A 112 -9.95 0.64 -1.54
CA SER A 112 -8.86 0.52 -0.56
C SER A 112 -8.82 1.64 0.47
N GLY A 113 -9.54 2.75 0.25
CA GLY A 113 -9.54 3.90 1.15
C GLY A 113 -8.18 4.63 1.28
N VAL A 114 -7.31 4.45 0.28
CA VAL A 114 -5.99 5.11 0.25
C VAL A 114 -6.13 6.57 -0.15
N ARG A 115 -5.30 7.45 0.40
CA ARG A 115 -5.22 8.85 -0.02
C ARG A 115 -4.69 8.98 -1.45
N MET A 116 -5.23 9.92 -2.22
CA MET A 116 -4.85 10.14 -3.62
C MET A 116 -3.35 10.50 -3.79
N GLU A 117 -2.75 11.15 -2.79
CA GLU A 117 -1.32 11.45 -2.77
C GLU A 117 -0.43 10.19 -2.87
N VAL A 118 -0.88 9.05 -2.34
CA VAL A 118 -0.12 7.78 -2.39
C VAL A 118 -0.19 7.17 -3.78
N VAL A 119 -1.36 7.24 -4.42
CA VAL A 119 -1.54 6.81 -5.81
C VAL A 119 -0.65 7.66 -6.71
N THR A 120 -0.72 8.98 -6.56
CA THR A 120 0.09 9.94 -7.31
C THR A 120 1.59 9.68 -7.11
N LEU A 121 2.03 9.45 -5.87
CA LEU A 121 3.43 9.13 -5.57
C LEU A 121 3.90 7.88 -6.31
N ILE A 122 3.12 6.80 -6.32
CA ILE A 122 3.48 5.56 -7.04
C ILE A 122 3.55 5.82 -8.55
N GLU A 123 2.62 6.58 -9.13
CA GLU A 123 2.63 6.97 -10.55
C GLU A 123 3.90 7.79 -10.90
N GLU A 124 4.25 8.76 -10.05
CA GLU A 124 5.45 9.58 -10.22
C GLU A 124 6.74 8.77 -10.07
N MET A 125 6.79 7.85 -9.10
CA MET A 125 7.90 6.93 -8.93
C MET A 125 8.11 6.08 -10.19
N LEU A 126 7.03 5.50 -10.74
CA LEU A 126 7.07 4.72 -11.98
C LEU A 126 7.52 5.56 -13.18
N ALA A 127 7.03 6.80 -13.29
CA ALA A 127 7.38 7.74 -14.35
C ALA A 127 8.83 8.20 -14.29
N ARG A 128 9.40 8.34 -13.09
CA ARG A 128 10.79 8.77 -12.86
C ARG A 128 11.78 7.61 -12.75
N GLY A 129 11.31 6.36 -12.84
CA GLY A 129 12.16 5.17 -12.67
C GLY A 129 12.65 4.96 -11.23
N VAL A 130 11.97 5.53 -10.24
CA VAL A 130 12.29 5.33 -8.82
C VAL A 130 11.62 4.04 -8.36
N LEU A 131 12.42 2.99 -8.16
CA LEU A 131 11.92 1.68 -7.76
C LEU A 131 12.38 1.34 -6.33
N PRO A 132 11.48 0.87 -5.45
CA PRO A 132 11.87 0.43 -4.12
C PRO A 132 12.66 -0.88 -4.20
N VAL A 133 13.63 -1.06 -3.29
CA VAL A 133 14.32 -2.35 -3.15
C VAL A 133 13.38 -3.34 -2.46
N ILE A 134 12.99 -4.40 -3.17
CA ILE A 134 12.17 -5.48 -2.64
C ILE A 134 13.01 -6.76 -2.59
N PRO A 135 13.32 -7.31 -1.40
CA PRO A 135 14.01 -8.59 -1.30
C PRO A 135 13.14 -9.78 -1.76
N GLU A 136 13.74 -10.80 -2.36
CA GLU A 136 13.04 -11.96 -2.97
C GLU A 136 12.29 -12.88 -1.97
N LYS A 137 12.63 -12.83 -0.68
CA LYS A 137 12.08 -13.71 0.36
C LYS A 137 11.62 -12.91 1.56
N ALA A 138 10.64 -13.41 2.29
CA ALA A 138 10.22 -12.87 3.59
C ALA A 138 10.50 -13.88 4.71
N ARG A 139 10.82 -13.39 5.91
CA ARG A 139 10.79 -14.20 7.14
C ARG A 139 9.73 -13.64 8.08
N SER A 140 9.14 -14.49 8.93
CA SER A 140 8.26 -13.99 9.98
C SER A 140 8.98 -12.96 10.87
N ALA A 141 8.30 -11.85 11.16
CA ALA A 141 8.85 -10.78 11.98
C ALA A 141 9.23 -11.33 13.37
N ARG A 142 10.53 -11.28 13.71
CA ARG A 142 10.99 -11.81 15.01
C ARG A 142 10.48 -10.92 16.15
N PRO A 143 10.21 -11.48 17.35
CA PRO A 143 9.76 -10.72 18.53
C PRO A 143 10.65 -9.53 18.90
N ALA A 144 11.95 -9.59 18.58
CA ALA A 144 12.91 -8.52 18.86
C ALA A 144 12.67 -7.22 18.04
N ILE A 145 12.18 -7.32 16.79
CA ILE A 145 11.84 -6.15 15.96
C ILE A 145 10.57 -5.48 16.50
N LEU A 146 9.58 -6.28 16.87
CA LEU A 146 8.34 -5.81 17.49
C LEU A 146 8.57 -5.08 18.83
N ARG A 147 9.56 -5.54 19.63
CA ARG A 147 9.95 -4.88 20.90
C ARG A 147 10.65 -3.53 20.71
N ARG A 148 11.48 -3.37 19.67
CA ARG A 148 12.20 -2.11 19.39
C ARG A 148 11.30 -1.00 18.87
N LEU A 149 10.27 -1.36 18.12
CA LEU A 149 9.35 -0.40 17.49
C LEU A 149 8.27 0.14 18.46
N ARG A 150 8.29 -0.25 19.75
CA ARG A 150 7.29 0.14 20.78
C ARG A 150 5.82 -0.02 20.34
N ILE A 151 5.56 -0.83 19.31
CA ILE A 151 4.24 -1.02 18.69
C ILE A 151 3.23 -1.59 19.69
N TRP A 152 3.73 -2.27 20.72
CA TRP A 152 2.93 -3.03 21.66
C TRP A 152 3.50 -2.87 23.07
N ARG A 153 3.24 -1.72 23.71
CA ARG A 153 3.29 -1.68 25.17
C ARG A 153 2.00 -2.33 25.68
N ARG A 154 2.11 -3.54 26.23
CA ARG A 154 1.08 -3.99 27.17
C ARG A 154 1.10 -3.02 28.36
N PRO A 155 -0.05 -2.68 28.95
CA PRO A 155 -0.04 -2.12 30.30
C PRO A 155 0.69 -3.07 31.26
#